data_AF-A0A3C1NJT9-F1
#
_entry.id   AF-A0A3C1NJT9-F1
#
_cell.length_a   1.000
_cell.length_b   1.000
_cell.length_c   1.000
_cell.angle_alpha   90.00
_cell.angle_beta   90.00
_cell.angle_gamma   90.00
#
_symmetry.space_group_name_H-M   'P 1'
#
loop_
_entity.id
_entity.type
_entity.pdbx_description
1 polymer ?
#
loop_
_entity_poly.entity_id
_entity_poly.type
_entity_poly.pdbx_seq_one_letter_code
_entity_poly.pdbx_strand_id
1 'polypeptide(L)' 'MKSFQMKQLMPHAIAVIIFLLVTVIFCKPALDSDLMLKQGDTTGWQGMSHQSYVYKEKNGHLPLWVTSMFSGMPA' A
#
# COMPACT_ATOMS: atom_id res chain seq x y z
N MET A 1 39.01 12.99 -35.22
CA MET A 1 38.00 12.17 -34.52
C MET A 1 38.34 12.23 -33.03
N LYS A 2 37.52 12.91 -32.22
CA LYS A 2 37.81 13.13 -30.78
C LYS A 2 37.84 11.76 -30.09
N SER A 3 39.00 11.38 -29.55
CA SER A 3 39.16 10.14 -28.80
C SER A 3 38.18 10.16 -27.63
N PHE A 4 37.38 9.11 -27.52
CA PHE A 4 36.53 8.86 -26.35
C PHE A 4 37.46 8.78 -25.13
N GLN A 5 37.61 9.89 -24.41
CA GLN A 5 38.45 9.94 -23.23
C GLN A 5 37.73 9.20 -22.11
N MET A 6 38.00 7.89 -21.96
CA MET A 6 37.47 7.03 -20.90
C MET A 6 37.61 7.65 -19.50
N LYS A 7 38.63 8.49 -19.28
CA LYS A 7 38.83 9.26 -18.03
C LYS A 7 37.74 10.30 -17.75
N GLN A 8 37.11 10.88 -18.78
CA GLN A 8 35.98 11.81 -18.63
C GLN A 8 34.64 11.08 -18.48
N LEU A 9 34.52 9.86 -19.00
CA LEU A 9 33.29 9.07 -18.88
C LEU A 9 33.14 8.45 -17.48
N MET A 10 34.26 8.17 -16.82
CA MET A 10 34.31 7.58 -15.48
C MET A 10 33.55 8.38 -14.39
N PRO A 11 33.71 9.71 -14.24
CA PRO A 11 32.92 10.48 -13.27
C PRO A 11 31.42 10.50 -13.60
N HIS A 12 31.04 10.44 -14.88
CA HIS A 12 29.62 10.36 -15.27
C HIS A 12 29.00 9.00 -14.92
N ALA A 13 29.74 7.90 -15.13
CA ALA A 13 29.28 6.57 -14.71
C ALA A 13 29.09 6.49 -13.20
N ILE A 14 30.02 7.05 -12.42
CA ILE A 14 29.91 7.13 -10.96
C ILE A 14 28.67 7.96 -10.55
N ALA A 15 28.44 9.10 -11.18
CA ALA A 15 27.26 9.94 -10.90
C ALA A 15 25.94 9.19 -11.17
N VAL A 16 25.86 8.44 -12.28
CA VAL A 16 24.68 7.64 -12.63
C VAL A 16 24.46 6.52 -11.60
N ILE A 17 25.52 5.83 -11.16
CA ILE A 17 25.43 4.78 -10.15
C ILE A 17 24.96 5.35 -8.80
N ILE A 18 25.50 6.50 -8.38
CA ILE A 18 25.07 7.16 -7.13
C ILE A 18 23.59 7.56 -7.24
N PHE A 19 23.18 8.13 -8.37
CA PHE A 19 21.79 8.53 -8.59
C PHE A 19 20.84 7.32 -8.56
N LEU A 20 21.24 6.22 -9.19
CA LEU A 20 20.48 4.96 -9.13
C LEU A 20 20.36 4.43 -7.70
N LEU A 21 21.46 4.44 -6.94
CA LEU A 21 21.45 4.01 -5.53
C LEU A 21 20.49 4.87 -4.69
N VAL A 22 20.55 6.20 -4.83
CA VAL A 22 19.65 7.11 -4.12
C VAL A 22 18.20 6.86 -4.51
N THR A 23 17.92 6.65 -5.80
CA THR A 23 16.57 6.37 -6.30
C THR A 23 16.04 5.06 -5.75
N VAL A 24 16.86 4.00 -5.73
CA VAL A 24 16.46 2.70 -5.15
C VAL A 24 16.22 2.82 -3.66
N ILE A 25 17.07 3.52 -2.91
CA ILE A 25 16.88 3.73 -1.45
C ILE A 25 15.60 4.54 -1.17
N PHE A 26 15.35 5.60 -1.94
CA PHE A 26 14.16 6.43 -1.80
C PHE A 26 12.87 5.69 -2.21
N CYS A 27 12.94 4.86 -3.25
CA CYS A 27 11.81 4.07 -3.75
C CYS A 27 11.70 2.68 -3.11
N LYS A 28 12.60 2.28 -2.21
CA LYS A 28 12.45 1.05 -1.40
C LYS A 28 11.05 0.90 -0.81
N PRO A 29 10.47 1.93 -0.16
CA PRO A 29 9.11 1.84 0.37
C PRO A 29 8.02 1.61 -0.68
N ALA A 30 8.28 1.89 -1.96
CA ALA A 30 7.34 1.59 -3.06
C ALA A 30 7.57 0.22 -3.69
N LEU A 31 8.74 -0.39 -3.49
CA LEU A 31 9.11 -1.73 -3.99
C LEU A 31 8.76 -2.82 -2.98
N ASP A 32 8.77 -2.50 -1.68
CA ASP A 32 8.33 -3.39 -0.62
C ASP A 32 6.80 -3.43 -0.56
N SER A 33 6.23 -4.58 -0.94
CA SER A 33 4.80 -4.86 -0.89
C SER A 33 4.19 -4.79 0.51
N ASP A 34 5.01 -4.70 1.56
CA ASP A 34 4.56 -4.64 2.96
C ASP A 34 4.21 -3.21 3.40
N LEU A 35 4.62 -2.20 2.63
CA LEU A 35 4.16 -0.82 2.73
C LEU A 35 2.93 -0.60 1.86
N MET A 36 2.02 -1.58 1.86
CA MET A 36 0.67 -1.32 1.38
C MET A 36 0.14 -0.13 2.19
N LEU A 37 -0.15 0.96 1.49
CA LEU A 37 -0.94 2.06 2.01
C LEU A 37 -2.19 1.41 2.62
N LYS A 38 -2.26 1.33 3.96
CA LYS A 38 -3.42 0.78 4.65
C LYS A 38 -4.59 1.66 4.26
N GLN A 39 -5.38 1.18 3.31
CA GLN A 39 -6.53 1.91 2.85
C GLN A 39 -7.50 1.98 4.03
N GLY A 40 -7.74 3.19 4.53
CA GLY A 40 -8.64 3.42 5.66
C GLY A 40 -10.01 2.80 5.38
N ASP A 41 -10.46 2.89 4.13
CA ASP A 41 -11.73 2.35 3.67
C ASP A 41 -11.81 0.82 3.79
N THR A 42 -10.75 0.08 3.47
CA THR A 42 -10.77 -1.39 3.57
C THR A 42 -10.85 -1.83 5.03
N THR A 43 -10.11 -1.13 5.90
CA THR A 43 -10.13 -1.37 7.35
C THR A 43 -11.50 -1.01 7.93
N GLY A 44 -12.07 0.12 7.49
CA GLY A 44 -13.41 0.57 7.85
C GLY A 44 -14.46 -0.46 7.45
N TRP A 45 -14.51 -0.85 6.17
CA TRP A 45 -15.47 -1.83 5.66
C TRP A 45 -15.38 -3.19 6.37
N GLN A 46 -14.16 -3.67 6.68
CA GLN A 46 -13.97 -4.89 7.46
C GLN A 46 -14.57 -4.77 8.87
N GLY A 47 -14.33 -3.65 9.56
CA GLY A 47 -14.91 -3.39 10.88
C GLY A 47 -16.43 -3.27 10.85
N MET A 48 -16.97 -2.64 9.81
CA MET A 48 -18.42 -2.42 9.62
C MET A 48 -19.16 -3.73 9.34
N SER A 49 -18.61 -4.59 8.50
CA SER A 49 -19.23 -5.85 8.10
C SER A 49 -19.08 -6.98 9.13
N HIS A 50 -18.07 -6.89 10.02
CA HIS A 50 -17.79 -7.93 11.03
C HIS A 50 -19.02 -8.29 11.87
N GLN A 51 -19.78 -7.29 12.31
CA GLN A 51 -20.99 -7.50 13.11
C GLN A 51 -22.09 -8.25 12.36
N SER A 52 -22.28 -7.97 11.07
CA SER A 52 -23.24 -8.70 10.22
C SER A 52 -22.88 -10.18 10.10
N TYR A 53 -21.58 -10.49 9.99
CA TYR A 53 -21.11 -11.87 9.95
C TYR A 53 -21.27 -12.57 11.31
N VAL A 54 -20.93 -11.92 12.42
CA VAL A 54 -21.13 -12.47 13.78
C VAL A 54 -22.62 -12.75 14.06
N TYR A 55 -23.51 -11.87 13.60
CA TYR A 55 -24.95 -12.10 13.70
C TYR A 55 -25.39 -13.29 12.85
N LYS A 56 -24.87 -13.42 11.63
CA LYS A 56 -25.15 -14.55 10.73
C LYS A 56 -24.69 -15.88 11.31
N GLU A 57 -23.53 -15.94 11.96
CA GLU A 57 -23.04 -17.16 12.63
C GLU A 57 -23.99 -17.62 13.75
N LYS A 58 -24.59 -16.67 14.48
CA LYS A 58 -25.48 -16.97 15.61
C LYS A 58 -26.92 -17.29 15.19
N ASN A 59 -27.43 -16.61 14.16
CA ASN A 59 -28.85 -16.65 13.78
C ASN A 59 -29.10 -17.35 12.44
N GLY A 60 -28.06 -17.73 11.71
CA GLY A 60 -28.15 -18.40 10.40
C GLY A 60 -28.48 -17.47 9.23
N HIS A 61 -28.80 -16.20 9.47
CA HIS A 61 -29.12 -15.20 8.44
C HIS A 61 -28.46 -13.85 8.74
N LEU A 62 -28.27 -13.02 7.71
CA LEU A 62 -27.78 -11.65 7.88
C LEU A 62 -28.83 -10.79 8.61
N PRO A 63 -28.40 -9.85 9.47
CA PRO A 63 -29.32 -8.92 10.10
C PRO A 63 -29.86 -7.93 9.07
N LEU A 64 -31.12 -7.48 9.16
CA LEU A 64 -31.62 -6.42 8.27
C LEU A 64 -31.01 -5.04 8.62
N TRP A 65 -30.55 -4.89 9.86
CA TRP A 65 -30.01 -3.66 10.41
C TRP A 65 -29.01 -3.98 11.52
N VAL A 66 -27.80 -3.41 11.46
CA VAL A 66 -26.81 -3.51 12.54
C VAL A 66 -26.80 -2.23 13.38
N THR A 67 -26.86 -2.36 14.70
CA THR A 67 -26.89 -1.25 15.67
C THR A 67 -25.51 -0.82 16.17
N SER A 68 -24.47 -1.54 15.78
CA SER A 68 -23.08 -1.30 16.21
C SER A 68 -22.40 -0.11 15.53
N MET A 69 -23.02 0.44 14.48
CA MET A 69 -22.56 1.64 13.80
C MET A 69 -23.41 2.84 14.20
N PHE A 70 -22.83 4.03 14.20
CA PHE A 70 -23.56 5.27 14.47
C PHE A 70 -24.71 5.44 13.46
N SER A 71 -25.93 5.65 13.97
CA SER A 71 -27.19 5.63 13.22
C SER A 71 -27.59 4.29 12.59
N GLY A 72 -26.82 3.23 12.81
CA GLY A 72 -27.03 1.90 12.26
C GLY A 72 -26.73 1.78 10.76
N MET A 73 -26.55 0.54 10.30
CA MET A 73 -26.25 0.25 8.91
C MET A 73 -27.16 -0.88 8.40
N PRO A 74 -27.78 -0.74 7.22
CA PRO A 74 -28.44 -1.87 6.56
C PRO A 74 -27.37 -2.89 6.13
N ALA A 75 -27.62 -4.18 6.36
CA ALA A 75 -26.68 -5.23 5.96
C ALA A 75 -26.83 -5.64 4.49
#